data_AF-A0A4V5NVC7-F1
#
_entry.id   AF-A0A4V5NVC7-F1
#
_cell.length_a   1.000
_cell.length_b   1.000
_cell.length_c   1.000
_cell.angle_alpha   90.00
_cell.angle_beta   90.00
_cell.angle_gamma   90.00
#
_symmetry.space_group_name_H-M   'P 1'
#
loop_
_entity.id
_entity.type
_entity.pdbx_description
1 polymer ?
#
loop_
_entity_poly.entity_id
_entity_poly.type
_entity_poly.pdbx_seq_one_letter_code
_entity_poly.pdbx_strand_id
1 'polypeptide(L)'
;MDVLTFSPKSRHCAQPLFLVALVSLLSAVGFVINFGTLYPITIGWVLLSSVALAVALAQLRQGRHSLVADDRGLLLLIDQTVVPIRWDQIQRLDLIAEQQLLGIRLKPNAHVWQQLSPRQLRRWCRISQGQLRQFGAPAITEGLLAQPDLLHQQQYLSQQLADRSGFHILLSQGEFNDDLDQIVGQLRRAHQEFMWHQPKRDATVTPIDANTTQGTREARALRSGDSRR
;
A
#
# COMPACT_ATOMS: atom_id res chain seq x y z
N MET A 1 19.10 -0.69 8.26
CA MET A 1 19.33 -0.35 6.85
C MET A 1 19.02 1.12 6.64
N ASP A 2 19.51 1.71 5.55
CA ASP A 2 19.08 3.03 5.11
C ASP A 2 17.63 2.98 4.62
N VAL A 3 16.84 4.00 4.95
CA VAL A 3 15.44 4.11 4.50
C VAL A 3 15.43 4.41 3.00
N LEU A 4 14.83 3.53 2.21
CA LEU A 4 14.66 3.72 0.78
C LEU A 4 13.32 4.40 0.52
N THR A 5 13.34 5.61 -0.04
CA THR A 5 12.13 6.36 -0.38
C THR A 5 12.01 6.53 -1.88
N PHE A 6 11.00 5.90 -2.48
CA PHE A 6 10.66 6.05 -3.88
C PHE A 6 9.54 7.08 -4.01
N SER A 7 9.94 8.27 -4.46
CA SER A 7 9.03 9.39 -4.61
C SER A 7 8.13 9.22 -5.83
N PRO A 8 6.88 9.70 -5.77
CA PRO A 8 6.01 9.70 -6.93
C PRO A 8 6.68 10.47 -8.07
N LYS A 9 6.33 10.14 -9.32
CA LYS A 9 6.72 10.96 -10.45
C LYS A 9 6.11 12.35 -10.33
N SER A 10 6.81 13.29 -9.70
CA SER A 10 6.41 14.68 -9.68
C SER A 10 6.56 15.18 -11.10
N ARG A 11 5.44 15.40 -11.81
CA ARG A 11 5.49 16.10 -13.08
C ARG A 11 5.91 17.54 -12.76
N HIS A 12 7.23 17.78 -12.74
CA HIS A 12 7.84 19.12 -12.58
C HIS A 12 7.29 20.13 -13.60
N CYS A 13 6.63 19.67 -14.66
CA CYS A 13 5.93 20.50 -15.64
C CYS A 13 4.56 21.03 -15.16
N ALA A 14 3.90 20.40 -14.18
CA ALA A 14 2.55 20.77 -13.77
C ALA A 14 2.49 22.07 -12.95
N GLN A 15 3.50 22.36 -12.15
CA GLN A 15 3.62 23.60 -11.39
C GLN A 15 3.82 24.84 -12.29
N PRO A 16 4.79 24.86 -13.24
CA PRO A 16 4.92 25.98 -14.16
C PRO A 16 3.71 26.10 -15.09
N LEU A 17 3.13 24.99 -15.56
CA LEU A 17 1.89 25.04 -16.36
C LEU A 17 0.71 25.63 -15.57
N PHE A 18 0.56 25.30 -14.29
CA PHE A 18 -0.46 25.89 -13.42
C PHE A 18 -0.25 27.39 -13.26
N LEU A 19 0.97 27.83 -12.96
CA LEU A 19 1.30 29.25 -12.80
C LEU A 19 1.09 30.03 -14.10
N VAL A 20 1.56 29.51 -15.24
CA VAL A 20 1.39 30.14 -16.55
C VAL A 20 -0.09 30.21 -16.93
N ALA A 21 -0.86 29.14 -16.72
CA ALA A 21 -2.31 29.14 -17.00
C ALA A 21 -3.07 30.12 -16.10
N LEU A 22 -2.71 30.21 -14.81
CA LEU A 22 -3.30 31.15 -13.86
C LEU A 22 -3.01 32.60 -14.24
N VAL A 23 -1.75 32.92 -14.54
CA VAL A 23 -1.33 34.27 -14.97
C VAL A 23 -2.01 34.65 -16.29
N SER A 24 -2.05 33.72 -17.24
CA SER A 24 -2.77 33.90 -18.51
C SER A 24 -4.26 34.19 -18.30
N LEU A 25 -4.92 33.44 -17.42
CA LEU A 25 -6.33 33.65 -17.09
C LEU A 25 -6.57 35.02 -16.43
N LEU A 26 -5.74 35.42 -15.47
CA LEU A 26 -5.83 36.72 -14.81
C LEU A 26 -5.60 37.89 -15.79
N SER A 27 -4.62 37.76 -16.69
CA SER A 27 -4.35 38.78 -17.71
C SER A 27 -5.51 38.92 -18.70
N ALA A 28 -6.14 37.82 -19.09
CA ALA A 28 -7.29 37.83 -20.00
C ALA A 28 -8.52 38.50 -19.36
N VAL A 29 -8.78 38.25 -18.08
CA VAL A 29 -9.85 38.94 -17.33
C VAL A 29 -9.56 40.44 -17.22
N GLY A 30 -8.32 40.83 -16.93
CA GLY A 30 -7.90 42.23 -16.92
C GLY A 30 -8.06 42.92 -18.29
N PHE A 31 -7.83 42.19 -19.38
CA PHE A 31 -8.00 42.69 -20.74
C PHE A 31 -9.48 42.90 -21.10
N VAL A 32 -10.38 42.01 -20.67
CA VAL A 32 -11.83 42.16 -20.86
C VAL A 32 -12.36 43.40 -20.13
N ILE A 33 -11.85 43.68 -18.92
CA ILE A 33 -12.26 44.84 -18.12
C ILE A 33 -11.82 46.16 -18.80
N ASN A 34 -10.60 46.20 -19.34
CA ASN A 34 -10.03 47.42 -19.93
C ASN A 34 -10.38 47.64 -21.42
N PHE A 35 -10.62 46.58 -22.19
CA PHE A 35 -10.79 46.64 -23.65
C PHE A 35 -11.98 45.80 -24.13
N GLY A 36 -13.18 46.16 -23.67
CA GLY A 36 -14.43 45.42 -23.90
C GLY A 36 -14.84 45.19 -25.37
N THR A 37 -14.17 45.82 -26.34
CA THR A 37 -14.45 45.66 -27.78
C THR A 37 -13.79 44.42 -28.42
N LEU A 38 -12.86 43.75 -27.74
CA LEU A 38 -12.15 42.54 -28.22
C LEU A 38 -12.73 41.22 -27.66
N TYR A 39 -13.97 41.26 -27.19
CA TYR A 39 -14.71 40.18 -26.53
C TYR A 39 -14.54 38.77 -27.15
N PRO A 40 -14.72 38.53 -28.46
CA PRO A 40 -14.67 37.17 -29.02
C PRO A 40 -13.29 36.53 -28.91
N ILE A 41 -12.22 37.31 -29.07
CA ILE A 41 -10.83 36.82 -28.96
C ILE A 41 -10.50 36.52 -27.50
N THR A 42 -10.95 37.38 -26.58
CA THR A 42 -10.74 37.19 -25.14
C THR A 42 -11.47 35.97 -24.57
N ILE A 43 -12.68 35.63 -25.05
CA ILE A 43 -13.38 34.41 -24.63
C ILE A 43 -12.60 33.15 -25.02
N GLY A 44 -12.09 33.09 -26.25
CA GLY A 44 -11.28 31.97 -26.71
C GLY A 44 -10.03 31.78 -25.85
N TRP A 45 -9.40 32.88 -25.45
CA TRP A 45 -8.22 32.88 -24.58
C TRP A 45 -8.52 32.41 -23.15
N VAL A 46 -9.66 32.85 -22.59
CA VAL A 46 -10.13 32.40 -21.27
C VAL A 46 -10.46 30.91 -21.28
N LEU A 47 -11.15 30.43 -22.33
CA LEU A 47 -11.45 29.01 -22.49
C LEU A 47 -10.18 28.16 -22.59
N LEU A 48 -9.22 28.55 -23.42
CA LEU A 48 -7.95 27.84 -23.54
C LEU A 48 -7.18 27.80 -22.19
N SER A 49 -7.13 28.94 -21.49
CA SER A 49 -6.44 29.06 -20.20
C SER A 49 -7.12 28.24 -19.10
N SER A 50 -8.45 28.18 -19.09
CA SER A 50 -9.22 27.37 -18.13
C SER A 50 -9.07 25.86 -18.38
N VAL A 51 -9.03 25.42 -19.64
CA VAL A 51 -8.72 24.03 -19.99
C VAL A 51 -7.29 23.67 -19.56
N ALA A 52 -6.32 24.54 -19.83
CA ALA A 52 -4.94 24.35 -19.39
C ALA A 52 -4.83 24.27 -17.86
N LEU A 53 -5.55 25.13 -17.14
CA LEU A 53 -5.61 25.13 -15.68
C LEU A 53 -6.27 23.85 -15.13
N ALA A 54 -7.35 23.37 -15.75
CA ALA A 54 -8.02 22.13 -15.37
C ALA A 54 -7.10 20.92 -15.57
N VAL A 55 -6.37 20.87 -16.69
CA VAL A 55 -5.36 19.83 -16.96
C VAL A 55 -4.21 19.90 -15.94
N ALA A 56 -3.72 21.11 -15.63
CA ALA A 56 -2.66 21.29 -14.64
C ALA A 56 -3.11 20.87 -13.22
N LEU A 57 -4.33 21.22 -12.81
CA LEU A 57 -4.92 20.79 -11.53
C LEU A 57 -5.13 19.28 -11.46
N ALA A 58 -5.58 18.67 -12.57
CA ALA A 58 -5.71 17.22 -12.66
C ALA A 58 -4.34 16.53 -12.52
N GLN A 59 -3.29 17.09 -13.12
CA GLN A 59 -1.92 16.56 -13.02
C GLN A 59 -1.29 16.78 -11.64
N LEU A 60 -1.55 17.92 -10.97
CA LEU A 60 -1.06 18.16 -9.59
C LEU A 60 -1.68 17.20 -8.58
N ARG A 61 -2.92 16.75 -8.81
CA ARG A 61 -3.59 15.75 -7.96
C ARG A 61 -3.09 14.31 -8.17
N GLN A 62 -2.21 14.05 -9.14
CA GLN A 62 -1.76 12.70 -9.51
C GLN A 62 -0.51 12.21 -8.75
N GLY A 63 0.10 13.00 -7.86
CA GLY A 63 1.17 12.55 -6.95
C GLY A 63 0.62 11.68 -5.81
N ARG A 64 0.04 10.52 -6.16
CA ARG A 64 -0.81 9.72 -5.24
C ARG A 64 -0.14 8.48 -4.68
N HIS A 65 1.04 8.13 -5.18
CA HIS A 65 1.67 6.85 -4.90
C HIS A 65 3.11 7.06 -4.43
N SER A 66 3.41 6.70 -3.19
CA SER A 66 4.79 6.68 -2.69
C SER A 66 5.08 5.33 -2.07
N LEU A 67 6.31 4.85 -2.27
CA LEU A 67 6.75 3.59 -1.70
C LEU A 67 7.97 3.87 -0.83
N VAL A 68 7.89 3.50 0.44
CA VAL A 68 8.99 3.63 1.38
C VAL A 68 9.34 2.24 1.88
N ALA A 69 10.60 1.87 1.87
CA ALA A 69 11.09 0.64 2.45
C ALA A 69 12.04 0.95 3.61
N ASP A 70 11.83 0.24 4.72
CA ASP A 70 12.63 0.37 5.94
C ASP A 70 12.99 -1.01 6.49
N ASP A 71 13.55 -1.05 7.71
CA ASP A 71 13.94 -2.30 8.38
C ASP A 71 12.75 -3.21 8.73
N ARG A 72 11.53 -2.67 8.75
CA ARG A 72 10.31 -3.38 9.17
C ARG A 72 9.52 -3.91 7.99
N GLY A 73 9.61 -3.27 6.84
CA GLY A 73 8.90 -3.66 5.63
C GLY A 73 8.78 -2.57 4.59
N LEU A 74 7.68 -2.64 3.86
CA LEU A 74 7.24 -1.66 2.88
C LEU A 74 6.07 -0.86 3.46
N LEU A 75 6.16 0.46 3.34
CA LEU A 75 5.06 1.39 3.52
C LEU A 75 4.62 1.87 2.14
N LEU A 76 3.45 1.40 1.75
CA LEU A 76 2.86 1.65 0.45
C LEU A 76 1.77 2.69 0.61
N LEU A 77 2.00 3.89 0.10
CA LEU A 77 1.03 4.97 0.09
C LEU A 77 0.41 5.02 -1.30
N ILE A 78 -0.90 4.78 -1.40
CA ILE A 78 -1.66 4.81 -2.65
C ILE A 78 -2.95 5.58 -2.40
N ASP A 79 -3.21 6.63 -3.17
CA ASP A 79 -4.46 7.41 -3.08
C ASP A 79 -4.77 7.85 -1.63
N GLN A 80 -3.73 8.29 -0.90
CA GLN A 80 -3.79 8.67 0.53
C GLN A 80 -4.12 7.51 1.49
N THR A 81 -4.01 6.27 1.03
CA THR A 81 -4.10 5.08 1.88
C THR A 81 -2.71 4.57 2.16
N VAL A 82 -2.36 4.43 3.44
CA VAL A 82 -1.07 3.86 3.85
C VAL A 82 -1.30 2.40 4.17
N VAL A 83 -0.57 1.53 3.51
CA VAL A 83 -0.60 0.08 3.69
C VAL A 83 0.78 -0.36 4.16
N PRO A 84 0.95 -0.67 5.46
CA PRO A 84 2.16 -1.30 5.94
C PRO A 84 2.16 -2.78 5.57
N ILE A 85 3.23 -3.22 4.91
CA ILE A 85 3.46 -4.61 4.51
C ILE A 85 4.80 -5.01 5.10
N ARG A 86 4.82 -5.98 6.01
CA ARG A 86 6.08 -6.43 6.60
C ARG A 86 6.86 -7.31 5.62
N TRP A 87 8.19 -7.33 5.73
CA TRP A 87 9.03 -8.17 4.88
C TRP A 87 8.67 -9.66 4.98
N ASP A 88 8.32 -10.14 6.17
CA ASP A 88 7.91 -11.53 6.39
C ASP A 88 6.56 -11.89 5.73
N GLN A 89 5.74 -10.90 5.35
CA GLN A 89 4.46 -11.08 4.66
C GLN A 89 4.62 -11.15 3.14
N ILE A 90 5.77 -10.75 2.62
CA ILE A 90 6.06 -10.73 1.19
C ILE A 90 6.63 -12.09 0.78
N GLN A 91 6.05 -12.65 -0.28
CA GLN A 91 6.54 -13.89 -0.89
C GLN A 91 7.52 -13.58 -2.03
N ARG A 92 7.19 -12.60 -2.87
CA ARG A 92 7.94 -12.29 -4.09
C ARG A 92 7.75 -10.82 -4.48
N LEU A 93 8.82 -10.20 -4.97
CA LEU A 93 8.85 -8.84 -5.53
C LEU A 93 9.51 -8.93 -6.90
N ASP A 94 8.75 -8.60 -7.95
CA ASP A 94 9.23 -8.72 -9.33
C ASP A 94 8.56 -7.72 -10.26
N LEU A 95 9.20 -7.50 -11.41
CA LEU A 95 8.68 -6.68 -12.49
C LEU A 95 7.87 -7.55 -13.47
N ILE A 96 6.70 -7.07 -13.88
CA ILE A 96 5.95 -7.60 -15.01
C ILE A 96 6.40 -6.84 -16.26
N ALA A 97 7.35 -7.42 -17.00
CA ALA A 97 8.04 -6.75 -18.10
C ALA A 97 7.09 -6.27 -19.22
N GLU A 98 6.06 -7.05 -19.56
CA GLU A 98 5.12 -6.71 -20.63
C GLU A 98 4.32 -5.42 -20.36
N GLN A 99 4.16 -5.05 -19.08
CA GLN A 99 3.25 -3.98 -18.65
C GLN A 99 3.95 -2.89 -17.84
N GLN A 100 5.27 -3.02 -17.60
CA GLN A 100 6.06 -2.12 -16.76
C GLN A 100 5.39 -1.89 -15.40
N LEU A 101 5.06 -2.99 -14.72
CA LEU A 101 4.44 -2.97 -13.39
C LEU A 101 5.38 -3.61 -12.37
N LEU A 102 5.49 -2.99 -11.19
CA LEU A 102 6.07 -3.61 -10.00
C LEU A 102 4.98 -4.45 -9.31
N GLY A 103 5.20 -5.75 -9.25
CA GLY A 103 4.33 -6.71 -8.59
C GLY A 103 4.83 -7.08 -7.20
N ILE A 104 3.91 -7.02 -6.22
CA ILE A 104 4.13 -7.52 -4.86
C ILE A 104 3.23 -8.72 -4.63
N ARG A 105 3.83 -9.88 -4.42
CA ARG A 105 3.13 -11.12 -4.09
C ARG A 105 3.17 -11.31 -2.59
N LEU A 106 2.01 -11.44 -1.99
CA LEU A 106 1.84 -11.64 -0.56
C LEU A 106 1.77 -13.15 -0.25
N LYS A 107 2.19 -13.52 0.96
CA LYS A 107 1.98 -14.89 1.47
C LYS A 107 0.48 -15.15 1.71
N PRO A 108 0.03 -16.41 1.67
CA PRO A 108 -1.38 -16.75 1.89
C PRO A 108 -1.94 -16.28 3.23
N ASN A 109 -1.08 -16.23 4.27
CA ASN A 109 -1.45 -15.82 5.62
C ASN A 109 -1.19 -14.32 5.88
N ALA A 110 -0.93 -13.53 4.84
CA ALA A 110 -0.64 -12.12 4.98
C ALA A 110 -1.93 -11.34 5.24
N HIS A 111 -2.16 -10.96 6.51
CA HIS A 111 -3.30 -10.15 6.93
C HIS A 111 -3.12 -8.65 6.64
N VAL A 112 -2.66 -8.30 5.44
CA VAL A 112 -2.39 -6.90 5.03
C VAL A 112 -3.69 -6.10 5.01
N TRP A 113 -4.75 -6.67 4.43
CA TRP A 113 -6.03 -5.98 4.22
C TRP A 113 -6.82 -5.74 5.51
N GLN A 114 -6.60 -6.53 6.58
CA GLN A 114 -7.28 -6.38 7.86
C GLN A 114 -6.92 -5.07 8.59
N GLN A 115 -5.78 -4.48 8.24
CA GLN A 115 -5.28 -3.25 8.85
C GLN A 115 -5.98 -2.00 8.29
N LEU A 116 -6.78 -2.15 7.23
CA LEU A 116 -7.39 -1.04 6.51
C LEU A 116 -8.78 -0.71 7.06
N SER A 117 -9.05 0.58 7.18
CA SER A 117 -10.39 1.08 7.49
C SER A 117 -11.39 0.76 6.36
N PRO A 118 -12.71 0.71 6.63
CA PRO A 118 -13.72 0.45 5.60
C PRO A 118 -13.67 1.40 4.40
N ARG A 119 -13.28 2.67 4.63
CA ARG A 119 -13.11 3.66 3.56
C ARG A 119 -11.92 3.32 2.65
N GLN A 120 -10.82 2.85 3.25
CA GLN A 120 -9.63 2.42 2.51
C GLN A 120 -9.91 1.12 1.75
N LEU A 121 -10.60 0.15 2.36
CA LEU A 121 -11.03 -1.09 1.69
C LEU A 121 -11.86 -0.81 0.44
N ARG A 122 -12.85 0.09 0.52
CA ARG A 122 -13.64 0.47 -0.68
C ARG A 122 -12.79 1.05 -1.81
N ARG A 123 -11.76 1.84 -1.48
CA ARG A 123 -10.83 2.38 -2.48
C ARG A 123 -10.01 1.25 -3.10
N TRP A 124 -9.47 0.38 -2.27
CA TRP A 124 -8.72 -0.79 -2.71
C TRP A 124 -9.55 -1.73 -3.59
N CYS A 125 -10.82 -1.98 -3.27
CA CYS A 125 -11.69 -2.77 -4.15
C CYS A 125 -11.80 -2.14 -5.54
N ARG A 126 -11.96 -0.81 -5.63
CA ARG A 126 -12.02 -0.10 -6.92
C ARG A 126 -10.70 -0.19 -7.69
N ILE A 127 -9.58 -0.07 -6.98
CA ILE A 127 -8.24 -0.18 -7.58
C ILE A 127 -8.02 -1.58 -8.12
N SER A 128 -8.23 -2.62 -7.30
CA SER A 128 -8.08 -4.02 -7.69
C SER A 128 -9.01 -4.41 -8.85
N GLN A 129 -10.25 -3.91 -8.87
CA GLN A 129 -11.15 -4.08 -10.02
C GLN A 129 -10.62 -3.39 -11.29
N GLY A 130 -10.10 -2.18 -11.17
CA GLY A 130 -9.49 -1.45 -12.28
C GLY A 130 -8.29 -2.19 -12.86
N GLN A 131 -7.44 -2.73 -11.99
CA GLN A 131 -6.29 -3.55 -12.38
C GLN A 131 -6.76 -4.86 -13.03
N LEU A 132 -7.72 -5.59 -12.46
CA LEU A 132 -8.27 -6.81 -13.07
C LEU A 132 -8.79 -6.58 -14.50
N ARG A 133 -9.43 -5.43 -14.76
CA ARG A 133 -9.85 -5.06 -16.12
C ARG A 133 -8.69 -4.91 -17.10
N GLN A 134 -7.53 -4.43 -16.64
CA GLN A 134 -6.32 -4.33 -17.48
C GLN A 134 -5.82 -5.72 -17.92
N PHE A 135 -6.06 -6.75 -17.10
CA PHE A 135 -5.76 -8.15 -17.43
C PHE A 135 -6.92 -8.89 -18.12
N GLY A 136 -7.92 -8.15 -18.63
CA GLY A 136 -9.05 -8.72 -19.36
C GLY A 136 -10.06 -9.48 -18.49
N ALA A 137 -10.00 -9.34 -17.17
CA ALA A 137 -10.97 -9.94 -16.26
C ALA A 137 -12.16 -8.99 -16.01
N PRO A 138 -13.41 -9.49 -16.00
CA PRO A 138 -14.56 -8.67 -15.66
C PRO A 138 -14.45 -8.22 -14.20
N ALA A 139 -14.64 -6.91 -13.96
CA ALA A 139 -14.51 -6.32 -12.63
C ALA A 139 -15.54 -6.78 -11.59
N ILE A 140 -16.68 -7.31 -12.05
CA ILE A 140 -17.75 -7.79 -11.18
C ILE A 140 -18.06 -9.22 -11.60
N THR A 141 -17.73 -10.16 -10.72
CA THR A 141 -18.05 -11.58 -10.88
C THR A 141 -19.13 -11.97 -9.86
N GLU A 142 -19.88 -13.03 -10.14
CA GLU A 142 -20.86 -13.58 -9.17
C GLU A 142 -20.18 -13.94 -7.84
N GLY A 143 -18.96 -14.47 -7.90
CA GLY A 143 -18.16 -14.78 -6.71
C GLY A 143 -17.76 -13.56 -5.87
N LEU A 144 -17.68 -12.36 -6.46
CA LEU A 144 -17.47 -11.12 -5.70
C LEU A 144 -18.75 -10.69 -4.97
N LEU A 145 -19.90 -10.84 -5.62
CA LEU A 145 -21.20 -10.47 -5.05
C LEU A 145 -21.61 -11.42 -3.91
N ALA A 146 -21.12 -12.66 -3.93
CA ALA A 146 -21.33 -13.64 -2.87
C ALA A 146 -20.52 -13.36 -1.58
N GLN A 147 -19.57 -12.41 -1.60
CA GLN A 147 -18.74 -12.13 -0.43
C GLN A 147 -19.51 -11.32 0.63
N PRO A 148 -19.37 -11.66 1.93
CA PRO A 148 -20.23 -11.14 2.99
C PRO A 148 -19.92 -9.68 3.39
N ASP A 149 -18.67 -9.24 3.24
CA ASP A 149 -18.25 -7.90 3.63
C ASP A 149 -17.17 -7.32 2.68
N LEU A 150 -16.81 -6.06 2.91
CA LEU A 150 -15.80 -5.35 2.11
C LEU A 150 -14.39 -5.95 2.23
N LEU A 151 -14.06 -6.57 3.35
CA LEU A 151 -12.75 -7.17 3.57
C LEU A 151 -12.60 -8.43 2.72
N HIS A 152 -13.59 -9.33 2.77
CA HIS A 152 -13.65 -10.55 1.97
C HIS A 152 -13.75 -10.22 0.48
N GLN A 153 -14.47 -9.16 0.10
CA GLN A 153 -14.47 -8.65 -1.27
C GLN A 153 -13.06 -8.23 -1.71
N GLN A 154 -12.33 -7.46 -0.89
CA GLN A 154 -10.96 -7.07 -1.23
C GLN A 154 -10.01 -8.27 -1.31
N GLN A 155 -10.11 -9.20 -0.36
CA GLN A 155 -9.30 -10.42 -0.36
C GLN A 155 -9.56 -11.25 -1.62
N TYR A 156 -10.82 -11.44 -1.99
CA TYR A 156 -11.22 -12.13 -3.20
C TYR A 156 -10.67 -11.47 -4.46
N LEU A 157 -10.83 -10.14 -4.59
CA LEU A 157 -10.26 -9.38 -5.73
C LEU A 157 -8.75 -9.49 -5.79
N SER A 158 -8.06 -9.36 -4.65
CA SER A 158 -6.61 -9.48 -4.59
C SER A 158 -6.12 -10.88 -4.97
N GLN A 159 -6.89 -11.92 -4.63
CA GLN A 159 -6.57 -13.29 -5.00
C GLN A 159 -6.79 -13.54 -6.49
N GLN A 160 -7.91 -13.09 -7.06
CA GLN A 160 -8.12 -13.15 -8.51
C GLN A 160 -7.01 -12.42 -9.28
N LEU A 161 -6.56 -11.28 -8.76
CA LEU A 161 -5.46 -10.53 -9.33
C LEU A 161 -4.15 -11.32 -9.27
N ALA A 162 -3.89 -12.03 -8.17
CA ALA A 162 -2.74 -12.91 -8.04
C ALA A 162 -2.81 -14.13 -8.97
N ASP A 163 -4.00 -14.69 -9.20
CA ASP A 163 -4.18 -15.83 -10.11
C ASP A 163 -3.95 -15.43 -11.57
N ARG A 164 -4.25 -14.17 -11.94
CA ARG A 164 -4.10 -13.65 -13.31
C ARG A 164 -2.72 -13.05 -13.58
N SER A 165 -2.23 -12.21 -12.68
CA SER A 165 -0.99 -11.45 -12.84
C SER A 165 0.20 -12.10 -12.14
N GLY A 166 -0.04 -13.03 -11.21
CA GLY A 166 0.99 -13.59 -10.32
C GLY A 166 1.22 -12.81 -9.03
N PHE A 167 0.60 -11.62 -8.86
CA PHE A 167 0.84 -10.70 -7.74
C PHE A 167 -0.46 -10.18 -7.13
N HIS A 168 -0.45 -9.82 -5.85
CA HIS A 168 -1.63 -9.31 -5.12
C HIS A 168 -1.76 -7.79 -5.19
N ILE A 169 -0.63 -7.09 -5.39
CA ILE A 169 -0.56 -5.64 -5.53
C ILE A 169 0.31 -5.34 -6.75
N LEU A 170 -0.18 -4.44 -7.60
CA LEU A 170 0.52 -3.95 -8.77
C LEU A 170 0.69 -2.45 -8.67
N LEU A 171 1.89 -1.97 -9.01
CA LEU A 171 2.25 -0.56 -9.02
C LEU A 171 2.78 -0.20 -10.40
N SER A 172 2.28 0.87 -11.00
CA SER A 172 2.65 1.22 -12.37
C SER A 172 3.88 2.10 -12.46
N GLN A 173 4.69 1.97 -13.53
CA GLN A 173 5.88 2.82 -13.73
C GLN A 173 5.57 4.31 -13.76
N GLY A 174 4.37 4.69 -14.25
CA GLY A 174 3.92 6.07 -14.27
C GLY A 174 3.80 6.72 -12.88
N GLU A 175 3.86 5.91 -11.82
CA GLU A 175 3.74 6.36 -10.44
C GLU A 175 5.05 6.82 -9.83
N PHE A 176 6.23 6.40 -10.32
CA PHE A 176 7.52 6.65 -9.67
C PHE A 176 8.47 7.48 -10.54
N ASN A 177 9.33 8.28 -9.87
CA ASN A 177 10.41 9.02 -10.54
C ASN A 177 11.54 8.08 -11.02
N ASP A 178 11.87 7.09 -10.19
CA ASP A 178 12.95 6.14 -10.49
C ASP A 178 12.45 5.02 -11.41
N ASP A 179 13.35 4.47 -12.23
CA ASP A 179 13.04 3.33 -13.08
C ASP A 179 12.63 2.11 -12.23
N LEU A 180 11.52 1.46 -12.59
CA LEU A 180 11.01 0.33 -11.82
C LEU A 180 12.03 -0.80 -11.65
N ASP A 181 12.90 -1.04 -12.63
CA ASP A 181 13.97 -2.04 -12.52
C ASP A 181 14.93 -1.72 -11.37
N GLN A 182 15.26 -0.44 -11.18
CA GLN A 182 16.09 0.02 -10.07
C GLN A 182 15.35 -0.14 -8.74
N ILE A 183 14.07 0.26 -8.70
CA ILE A 183 13.20 0.12 -7.52
C ILE A 183 13.11 -1.36 -7.10
N VAL A 184 12.73 -2.25 -8.02
CA VAL A 184 12.62 -3.69 -7.78
C VAL A 184 13.97 -4.25 -7.30
N GLY A 185 15.07 -3.85 -7.94
CA GLY A 185 16.41 -4.28 -7.56
C GLY A 185 16.77 -3.90 -6.13
N GLN A 186 16.51 -2.65 -5.74
CA GLN A 186 16.76 -2.16 -4.38
C GLN A 186 15.86 -2.84 -3.34
N LEU A 187 14.56 -2.98 -3.64
CA LEU A 187 13.61 -3.67 -2.77
C LEU A 187 13.95 -5.14 -2.58
N ARG A 188 14.41 -5.83 -3.64
CA ARG A 188 14.82 -7.23 -3.57
C ARG A 188 16.06 -7.40 -2.70
N ARG A 189 17.06 -6.52 -2.83
CA ARG A 189 18.24 -6.51 -1.97
C ARG A 189 17.85 -6.29 -0.51
N ALA A 190 17.01 -5.29 -0.23
CA ALA A 190 16.51 -5.04 1.13
C ALA A 190 15.75 -6.24 1.72
N HIS A 191 14.87 -6.88 0.94
CA HIS A 191 14.16 -8.08 1.36
C HIS A 191 15.13 -9.25 1.63
N GLN A 192 16.14 -9.45 0.79
CA GLN A 192 17.15 -10.50 0.96
C GLN A 192 18.02 -10.26 2.20
N GLU A 193 18.47 -9.03 2.42
CA GLU A 193 19.23 -8.63 3.60
C GLU A 193 18.41 -8.86 4.88
N PHE A 194 17.14 -8.47 4.89
CA PHE A 194 16.25 -8.76 6.01
C PHE A 194 16.12 -10.27 6.28
N MET A 195 15.90 -11.07 5.23
CA MET A 195 15.77 -12.53 5.38
C MET A 195 17.07 -13.20 5.84
N TRP A 196 18.23 -12.65 5.46
CA TRP A 196 19.54 -13.13 5.89
C TRP A 196 19.86 -12.77 7.35
N HIS A 197 19.41 -11.59 7.80
CA HIS A 197 19.65 -11.08 9.15
C HIS A 197 18.54 -11.44 10.15
N GLN A 198 17.53 -12.22 9.76
CA GLN A 198 16.61 -12.78 10.74
C GLN A 198 17.39 -13.68 11.70
N PRO A 199 17.43 -13.37 13.02
CA PRO A 199 17.91 -14.35 13.97
C PRO A 199 17.03 -15.58 13.80
N LYS A 200 17.64 -16.74 13.52
CA LYS A 200 16.97 -18.02 13.72
C LYS A 200 16.34 -17.92 15.10
N ARG A 201 15.02 -17.84 15.17
CA ARG A 201 14.31 -18.09 16.43
C ARG A 201 14.56 -19.56 16.69
N ASP A 202 15.69 -19.85 17.34
CA ASP A 202 15.99 -21.14 17.89
C ASP A 202 14.79 -21.51 18.73
N ALA A 203 14.17 -22.62 18.35
CA ALA A 203 13.15 -23.29 19.11
C ALA A 203 13.76 -23.65 20.45
N THR A 204 13.75 -22.71 21.39
CA THR A 204 13.95 -22.99 22.80
C THR A 204 12.59 -23.47 23.31
N VAL A 205 12.20 -24.66 22.85
CA VAL A 205 11.29 -25.50 23.59
C VAL A 205 12.10 -25.90 24.82
N THR A 206 11.94 -25.18 25.91
CA THR A 206 12.34 -25.71 27.22
C THR A 206 11.52 -26.97 27.45
N PRO A 207 12.11 -28.17 27.51
CA PRO A 207 11.39 -29.31 28.06
C PRO A 207 11.15 -28.94 29.53
N ILE A 208 9.88 -28.86 29.92
CA ILE A 208 9.53 -28.88 31.34
C ILE A 208 9.85 -30.29 31.80
N ASP A 209 10.99 -30.45 32.47
CA ASP A 209 11.37 -31.66 33.18
C ASP A 209 10.35 -31.91 34.30
N ALA A 210 9.25 -32.57 33.96
CA ALA A 210 8.33 -33.16 34.91
C ALA A 210 8.90 -34.51 35.34
N ASN A 211 9.91 -34.50 36.22
CA ASN A 211 10.24 -35.62 37.09
C ASN A 211 11.15 -35.16 38.23
N THR A 212 10.55 -34.82 39.37
CA THR A 212 11.22 -34.95 40.66
C THR A 212 10.25 -35.63 41.62
N THR A 213 10.44 -36.94 41.73
CA THR A 213 9.75 -37.87 42.62
C THR A 213 10.24 -37.69 44.07
N GLN A 214 9.28 -37.61 44.99
CA GLN A 214 9.23 -38.18 46.36
C GLN A 214 10.48 -38.18 47.27
N GLY A 215 10.30 -37.70 48.51
CA GLY A 215 11.02 -38.28 49.66
C GLY A 215 11.13 -37.45 50.95
N THR A 216 10.20 -37.68 51.88
CA THR A 216 10.40 -37.81 53.35
C THR A 216 10.99 -36.67 54.22
N ARG A 217 10.18 -36.17 55.17
CA ARG A 217 10.37 -36.27 56.65
C ARG A 217 9.22 -35.54 57.37
N GLU A 218 8.32 -36.27 58.03
CA GLU A 218 8.34 -36.53 59.49
C GLU A 218 8.06 -35.29 60.36
N ALA A 219 6.83 -35.23 60.88
CA ALA A 219 6.56 -34.63 62.20
C ALA A 219 5.39 -35.40 62.86
N ARG A 220 5.74 -36.45 63.60
CA ARG A 220 4.85 -37.13 64.55
C ARG A 220 5.46 -36.99 65.93
N ALA A 221 4.77 -36.28 66.82
CA ALA A 221 4.46 -36.65 68.20
C ALA A 221 4.44 -35.41 69.11
N LEU A 222 3.29 -35.16 69.75
CA LEU A 222 3.17 -35.31 71.20
C LEU A 222 1.68 -35.47 71.56
N ARG A 223 1.47 -36.13 72.69
CA ARG A 223 0.31 -36.93 73.11
C ARG A 223 -0.14 -36.39 74.49
N SER A 224 -1.36 -36.75 74.88
CA SER A 224 -2.06 -36.55 76.18
C SER A 224 -2.93 -35.29 76.22
N GLY A 225 -4.22 -35.31 76.56
CA GLY A 225 -5.06 -36.31 77.23
C GLY A 225 -5.83 -35.61 78.35
N ASP A 226 -7.16 -35.52 78.25
CA ASP A 226 -8.14 -35.37 79.35
C ASP A 226 -9.54 -35.28 78.73
N SER A 227 -10.49 -36.22 78.92
CA SER A 227 -11.23 -36.61 80.13
C SER A 227 -12.37 -35.64 80.50
N ARG A 228 -13.60 -36.11 80.25
CA ARG A 228 -14.88 -35.80 80.93
C ARG A 228 -15.27 -34.32 81.15
N ARG A 229 -16.34 -33.89 80.47
CA ARG A 229 -17.64 -33.55 81.06
C ARG A 229 -18.67 -33.25 79.98
#